data_AF-A0A9E0B8D5-F1
#
_entry.id   AF-A0A9E0B8D5-F1
#
_cell.length_a   1.000
_cell.length_b   1.000
_cell.length_c   1.000
_cell.angle_alpha   90.00
_cell.angle_beta   90.00
_cell.angle_gamma   90.00
#
_symmetry.space_group_name_H-M   'P 1'
#
loop_
_entity.id
_entity.type
_entity.pdbx_description
1 polymer ?
#
loop_
_entity_poly.entity_id
_entity_poly.type
_entity_poly.pdbx_seq_one_letter_code
_entity_poly.pdbx_strand_id
1 'polypeptide(L)' 'MKYYIIAGEASGDLHASHLVKEMIAANHNIEFRGFGGDKMKAAGVT' A
#
# COMPACT_ATOMS: atom_id res chain seq x y z
N MET A 1 -13.53 -0.43 2.60
CA MET A 1 -13.05 0.66 3.47
C MET A 1 -11.86 1.32 2.80
N LYS A 2 -11.73 2.65 2.89
CA LYS A 2 -10.70 3.40 2.13
C LYS A 2 -9.57 3.83 3.06
N TYR A 3 -8.34 3.52 2.69
CA TYR A 3 -7.13 3.87 3.45
C TYR A 3 -6.25 4.80 2.62
N TYR A 4 -5.59 5.72 3.32
CA TYR A 4 -4.56 6.56 2.74
C TYR A 4 -3.21 6.25 3.41
N ILE A 5 -2.17 6.03 2.61
CA ILE A 5 -0.85 5.64 3.10
C ILE A 5 0.25 6.45 2.41
N ILE A 6 1.26 6.89 3.17
CA ILE A 6 2.35 7.71 2.66
C ILE A 6 3.69 7.09 3.07
N ALA A 7 4.58 6.91 2.12
CA ALA A 7 5.98 6.53 2.35
C ALA A 7 6.92 7.51 1.64
N GLY A 8 7.87 8.08 2.39
CA GLY A 8 8.82 9.07 1.87
C GLY A 8 10.22 8.52 1.55
N GLU A 9 10.48 7.25 1.84
CA GLU A 9 11.77 6.60 1.65
C GLU A 9 11.61 5.16 1.13
N ALA A 10 12.67 4.60 0.56
CA ALA A 10 12.65 3.26 -0.04
C ALA A 10 12.28 2.15 0.97
N SER A 11 12.71 2.30 2.22
CA SER A 11 12.36 1.35 3.29
C SER A 11 10.86 1.41 3.60
N GLY A 12 10.28 2.61 3.63
CA GLY A 12 8.85 2.83 3.81
C GLY A 12 8.03 2.23 2.67
N ASP A 13 8.44 2.45 1.42
CA ASP A 13 7.79 1.87 0.23
C ASP A 13 7.75 0.33 0.29
N LEU A 14 8.87 -0.30 0.70
CA LEU A 14 8.94 -1.74 0.87
C LEU A 14 7.95 -2.25 1.92
N HIS A 15 7.99 -1.70 3.14
CA HIS A 15 7.14 -2.17 4.23
C HIS A 15 5.65 -1.88 3.98
N ALA A 16 5.33 -0.70 3.45
CA ALA A 16 3.97 -0.34 3.09
C ALA A 16 3.41 -1.27 2.00
N SER A 17 4.23 -1.67 1.01
CA SER A 17 3.78 -2.62 -0.02
C SER A 17 3.41 -3.99 0.55
N HIS A 18 4.11 -4.47 1.57
CA HIS A 18 3.78 -5.73 2.24
C HIS A 18 2.47 -5.59 3.03
N LEU A 19 2.31 -4.51 3.80
CA LEU A 19 1.08 -4.23 4.54
C LEU A 19 -0.14 -4.20 3.61
N VAL A 20 -0.04 -3.49 2.49
CA VAL A 20 -1.14 -3.37 1.51
C VAL A 20 -1.53 -4.75 0.97
N LYS A 21 -0.55 -5.57 0.58
CA LYS A 21 -0.80 -6.93 0.06
C LYS A 21 -1.54 -7.80 1.09
N GLU A 22 -1.04 -7.85 2.32
CA GLU A 22 -1.63 -8.67 3.38
C GLU A 22 -3.03 -8.18 3.77
N MET A 23 -3.24 -6.86 3.84
CA MET A 23 -4.56 -6.32 4.14
C MET A 23 -5.57 -6.64 3.04
N ILE A 24 -5.18 -6.53 1.76
CA ILE A 24 -6.06 -6.88 0.63
C ILE A 24 -6.39 -8.37 0.65
N ALA A 25 -5.38 -9.23 0.91
CA ALA A 25 -5.57 -10.68 1.01
C ALA A 25 -6.51 -11.07 2.16
N ALA A 26 -6.44 -10.36 3.30
CA ALA A 26 -7.33 -10.57 4.43
C ALA A 26 -8.77 -10.05 4.19
N ASN A 27 -8.91 -8.97 3.42
CA ASN A 27 -10.21 -8.38 3.11
C ASN A 27 -10.19 -7.68 1.74
N HIS A 28 -10.80 -8.33 0.74
CA HIS A 28 -10.86 -7.80 -0.63
C HIS A 28 -11.72 -6.54 -0.79
N ASN A 29 -12.48 -6.11 0.23
CA ASN A 29 -13.34 -4.92 0.17
C ASN A 29 -12.64 -3.68 0.76
N ILE A 30 -11.33 -3.54 0.55
CA ILE A 30 -10.55 -2.36 0.93
C ILE A 30 -9.85 -1.75 -0.29
N GLU A 31 -9.67 -0.44 -0.25
CA GLU A 31 -9.02 0.33 -1.30
C GLU A 31 -7.92 1.19 -0.69
N PHE A 32 -6.78 1.27 -1.36
CA PHE A 32 -5.65 2.11 -0.96
C PHE A 32 -5.42 3.24 -1.95
N ARG A 33 -5.22 4.44 -1.40
CA ARG A 33 -4.65 5.58 -2.09
C ARG A 33 -3.41 6.07 -1.37
N GLY A 34 -2.48 6.70 -2.06
CA GLY A 34 -1.28 7.13 -1.37
C GLY A 34 -0.18 7.73 -2.21
N PHE A 35 0.88 8.12 -1.49
CA PHE A 35 2.14 8.55 -2.08
C PHE A 35 3.24 7.61 -1.60
N GLY A 36 4.00 7.04 -2.53
CA GLY A 36 5.03 6.06 -2.23
C GLY A 36 5.86 5.77 -3.47
N GLY A 37 6.67 4.71 -3.40
CA GLY A 37 7.48 4.26 -4.52
C GLY A 37 6.78 3.21 -5.39
N ASP A 38 7.57 2.58 -6.24
CA ASP A 38 7.07 1.60 -7.21
C ASP A 38 6.51 0.34 -6.53
N LYS A 39 6.98 -0.03 -5.32
CA LYS A 39 6.50 -1.24 -4.64
C LYS A 39 5.07 -1.05 -4.14
N MET A 40 4.76 0.10 -3.55
CA MET A 40 3.39 0.43 -3.15
C MET A 40 2.46 0.50 -4.35
N LYS A 41 2.91 1.10 -5.46
CA LYS A 41 2.13 1.15 -6.70
C LYS A 41 1.84 -0.26 -7.25
N ALA A 42 2.85 -1.13 -7.26
CA ALA A 42 2.70 -2.53 -7.66
C ALA A 42 1.82 -3.36 -6.69
N ALA A 43 1.72 -2.94 -5.43
CA ALA A 43 0.82 -3.55 -4.44
C ALA A 43 -0.64 -3.08 -4.56
N GLY A 44 -0.95 -2.15 -5.46
CA GLY A 44 -2.31 -1.65 -5.69
C GLY A 44 -2.65 -0.35 -4.98
N VAL A 45 -1.65 0.38 -4.47
CA VAL A 45 -1.85 1.77 -4.00
C VAL A 45 -1.98 2.68 -5.21
N THR A 46 -3.09 3.43 -5.26
CA THR A 46 -3.41 4.37 -6.35
C THR A 46 -3.13 5.83 -6.03
#